data_AF-A0A536CPG8-F1
#
_entry.id   AF-A0A536CPG8-F1
#
_cell.length_a   1.000
_cell.length_b   1.000
_cell.length_c   1.000
_cell.angle_alpha   90.00
_cell.angle_beta   90.00
_cell.angle_gamma   90.00
#
_symmetry.space_group_name_H-M   'P 1'
#
loop_
_entity.id
_entity.type
_entity.pdbx_description
1 polymer ?
#
loop_
_entity_poly.entity_id
_entity_poly.type
_entity_poly.pdbx_seq_one_letter_code
_entity_poly.pdbx_strand_id
1 'polypeptide(L)'
;MRQIAPKPAPTAQRAVATATETRAEERGRTAAEIEVLAAESRSTDPAVGTVLTRLADAVRRGDRDEIHGYADAVDARVVAEMLTGKRSWIWGAFEVARNVLVFAPIMVTWFGLSRATDAYSILLTAKPELAAKPFLLLWEQGFEAAPGVVTFSTVAIIDASLIALLILLSLVIHIRADVRDVATRTQALLKESQIRGLLGHATSLATSELPDTEADAILDAMAAEERRIYERAMEREQQLFDMEAAVSELRDAARTLASAAAQMAQRDEAKR
;
A
#
# COMPACT_ATOMS: atom_id res chain seq x y z
N MET A 1 -31.66 25.41 50.96
CA MET A 1 -30.75 26.23 50.14
C MET A 1 -30.48 25.49 48.84
N ARG A 2 -31.02 25.96 47.70
CA ARG A 2 -30.73 25.41 46.37
C ARG A 2 -29.41 26.05 45.89
N GLN A 3 -28.36 25.26 45.72
CA GLN A 3 -27.14 25.71 45.02
C GLN A 3 -27.50 25.96 43.55
N ILE A 4 -27.35 27.21 43.11
CA ILE A 4 -27.47 27.61 41.71
C ILE A 4 -26.05 27.53 41.15
N ALA A 5 -25.80 26.58 40.25
CA ALA A 5 -24.53 26.49 39.52
C ALA A 5 -24.32 27.77 38.70
N PRO A 6 -23.09 28.32 38.63
CA PRO A 6 -22.82 29.56 37.90
C PRO A 6 -23.02 29.34 36.40
N LYS A 7 -23.83 30.20 35.78
CA LYS A 7 -24.08 30.25 34.34
C LYS A 7 -22.78 30.57 33.60
N PRO A 8 -22.36 29.80 32.58
CA PRO A 8 -21.11 30.07 31.87
C PRO A 8 -21.15 31.43 31.18
N ALA A 9 -20.02 32.13 31.19
CA ALA A 9 -19.87 33.48 30.63
C ALA A 9 -20.14 33.50 29.11
N PRO A 10 -20.81 34.54 28.57
CA PRO A 10 -21.24 34.60 27.17
C PRO A 10 -20.10 34.55 26.13
N THR A 11 -18.87 34.89 26.54
CA THR A 11 -17.65 34.80 25.73
C THR A 11 -17.19 33.37 25.49
N ALA A 12 -17.32 32.48 26.48
CA ALA A 12 -16.93 31.08 26.34
C ALA A 12 -17.90 30.32 25.41
N GLN A 13 -19.20 30.59 25.51
CA GLN A 13 -20.21 30.01 24.61
C GLN A 13 -20.02 30.45 23.15
N ARG A 14 -19.63 31.71 22.91
CA ARG A 14 -19.33 32.19 21.55
C ARG A 14 -18.09 31.53 20.96
N ALA A 15 -17.01 31.40 21.74
CA ALA A 15 -15.78 30.76 21.28
C ALA A 15 -15.98 29.29 20.90
N VAL A 16 -16.75 28.55 21.73
CA VAL A 16 -17.12 27.16 21.45
C VAL A 16 -17.98 27.07 20.19
N ALA A 17 -18.99 27.94 20.04
CA ALA A 17 -19.84 27.95 18.84
C ALA A 17 -19.05 28.21 17.55
N THR A 18 -18.14 29.19 17.53
CA THR A 18 -17.27 29.45 16.37
C THR A 18 -16.34 28.28 16.06
N ALA A 19 -15.77 27.62 17.08
CA ALA A 19 -14.89 26.47 16.87
C ALA A 19 -15.66 25.24 16.36
N THR A 20 -16.92 25.06 16.75
CA THR A 20 -17.80 24.00 16.23
C THR A 20 -18.20 24.26 14.77
N GLU A 21 -18.45 25.53 14.41
CA GLU A 21 -18.80 25.93 13.04
C GLU A 21 -17.61 25.72 12.08
N THR A 22 -16.39 26.15 12.46
CA THR A 22 -15.18 25.91 11.67
C THR A 22 -14.92 24.41 11.45
N ARG A 23 -15.14 23.57 12.47
CA ARG A 23 -14.95 22.11 12.34
C ARG A 23 -16.00 21.46 11.44
N ALA A 24 -17.25 21.89 11.50
CA ALA A 24 -18.30 21.39 10.61
C ALA A 24 -17.99 21.75 9.15
N GLU A 25 -17.45 22.94 8.90
CA GLU A 25 -16.96 23.35 7.58
C GLU A 25 -15.77 22.50 7.10
N GLU A 26 -14.80 22.22 7.98
CA GLU A 26 -13.65 21.36 7.66
C GLU A 26 -14.05 19.91 7.33
N ARG A 27 -14.98 19.33 8.09
CA ARG A 27 -15.57 18.01 7.78
C ARG A 27 -16.32 18.04 6.44
N GLY A 28 -17.10 19.09 6.19
CA GLY A 28 -17.80 19.28 4.93
C GLY A 28 -16.85 19.33 3.73
N ARG A 29 -15.74 20.06 3.84
CA ARG A 29 -14.70 20.14 2.80
C ARG A 29 -14.02 18.80 2.56
N THR A 30 -13.59 18.13 3.63
CA THR A 30 -12.93 16.82 3.55
C THR A 30 -13.85 15.77 2.90
N ALA A 31 -15.12 15.76 3.28
CA ALA A 31 -16.09 14.85 2.68
C ALA A 31 -16.30 15.13 1.18
N ALA A 32 -16.33 16.40 0.77
CA ALA A 32 -16.45 16.75 -0.65
C ALA A 32 -15.23 16.27 -1.46
N GLU A 33 -14.02 16.37 -0.91
CA GLU A 33 -12.80 15.86 -1.56
C GLU A 33 -12.82 14.32 -1.69
N ILE A 34 -13.29 13.61 -0.66
CA ILE A 34 -13.48 12.15 -0.70
C ILE A 34 -14.56 11.76 -1.72
N GLU A 35 -15.61 12.57 -1.87
CA GLU A 35 -16.69 12.34 -2.82
C GLU A 35 -16.22 12.50 -4.29
N VAL A 36 -15.34 13.48 -4.54
CA VAL A 36 -14.65 13.60 -5.83
C VAL A 36 -13.81 12.35 -6.13
N LEU A 37 -13.03 11.88 -5.15
CA LEU A 37 -12.25 10.65 -5.29
C LEU A 37 -13.14 9.42 -5.52
N ALA A 38 -14.31 9.37 -4.87
CA ALA A 38 -15.31 8.30 -5.04
C ALA A 38 -15.86 8.28 -6.48
N ALA A 39 -16.15 9.46 -7.03
CA ALA A 39 -16.64 9.61 -8.40
C ALA A 39 -15.59 9.18 -9.44
N GLU A 40 -14.32 9.58 -9.24
CA GLU A 40 -13.20 9.11 -10.06
C GLU A 40 -13.07 7.58 -10.02
N SER A 41 -13.10 7.01 -8.81
CA SER A 41 -12.93 5.58 -8.58
C SER A 41 -14.05 4.74 -9.17
N ARG A 42 -15.30 5.22 -9.15
CA ARG A 42 -16.47 4.50 -9.68
C ARG A 42 -16.35 4.16 -11.17
N SER A 43 -15.60 4.96 -11.93
CA SER A 43 -15.36 4.71 -13.36
C SER A 43 -14.47 3.49 -13.61
N THR A 44 -13.65 3.09 -12.63
CA THR A 44 -12.76 1.94 -12.71
C THR A 44 -13.23 0.77 -11.85
N ASP A 45 -13.66 1.03 -10.61
CA ASP A 45 -14.23 0.05 -9.69
C ASP A 45 -15.43 0.65 -8.90
N PRO A 46 -16.67 0.19 -9.19
CA PRO A 46 -17.87 0.64 -8.48
C PRO A 46 -17.88 0.34 -6.98
N ALA A 47 -17.25 -0.74 -6.53
CA ALA A 47 -17.25 -1.14 -5.12
C ALA A 47 -16.40 -0.17 -4.29
N VAL A 48 -15.18 0.14 -4.76
CA VAL A 48 -14.31 1.16 -4.15
C VAL A 48 -15.01 2.52 -4.11
N GLY A 49 -15.65 2.91 -5.21
CA GLY A 49 -16.43 4.15 -5.26
C GLY A 49 -17.55 4.19 -4.22
N THR A 50 -18.21 3.06 -3.95
CA THR A 50 -19.27 2.97 -2.93
C THR A 50 -18.73 3.13 -1.52
N VAL A 51 -17.60 2.48 -1.21
CA VAL A 51 -16.95 2.60 0.11
C VAL A 51 -16.51 4.03 0.38
N LEU A 52 -15.90 4.69 -0.60
CA LEU A 52 -15.49 6.10 -0.49
C LEU A 52 -16.69 7.04 -0.32
N THR A 53 -17.81 6.80 -1.00
CA THR A 53 -19.04 7.57 -0.75
C THR A 53 -19.53 7.41 0.69
N ARG A 54 -19.52 6.19 1.23
CA ARG A 54 -19.91 5.94 2.63
C ARG A 54 -18.95 6.61 3.63
N LEU A 55 -17.66 6.60 3.33
CA LEU A 55 -16.67 7.34 4.11
C LEU A 55 -16.96 8.85 4.10
N ALA A 56 -17.25 9.44 2.93
CA ALA A 56 -17.62 10.84 2.84
C ALA A 56 -18.88 11.15 3.67
N ASP A 57 -19.90 10.30 3.61
CA ASP A 57 -21.12 10.44 4.42
C ASP A 57 -20.82 10.36 5.93
N ALA A 58 -19.97 9.43 6.36
CA ALA A 58 -19.53 9.29 7.75
C ALA A 58 -18.77 10.54 8.23
N VAL A 59 -17.87 11.07 7.41
CA VAL A 59 -17.13 12.32 7.69
C VAL A 59 -18.07 13.51 7.82
N ARG A 60 -19.10 13.65 6.96
CA ARG A 60 -20.09 14.74 7.10
C ARG A 60 -20.86 14.64 8.40
N ARG A 61 -21.21 13.42 8.81
CA ARG A 61 -21.95 13.15 10.06
C ARG A 61 -21.09 13.25 11.31
N GLY A 62 -19.77 13.17 11.19
CA GLY A 62 -18.85 13.09 12.34
C GLY A 62 -18.94 11.73 13.05
N ASP A 63 -19.29 10.66 12.34
CA ASP A 63 -19.41 9.32 12.93
C ASP A 63 -18.03 8.66 13.01
N ARG A 64 -17.39 8.73 14.19
CA ARG A 64 -16.02 8.27 14.40
C ARG A 64 -15.81 6.79 14.04
N ASP A 65 -16.71 5.92 14.48
CA ASP A 65 -16.55 4.47 14.29
C ASP A 65 -16.68 4.10 12.82
N GLU A 66 -17.63 4.70 12.11
CA GLU A 66 -17.76 4.53 10.67
C GLU A 66 -16.58 5.12 9.90
N ILE A 67 -16.07 6.30 10.29
CA ILE A 67 -14.92 6.93 9.63
C ILE A 67 -13.70 6.01 9.71
N HIS A 68 -13.37 5.48 10.89
CA HIS A 68 -12.27 4.53 11.04
C HIS A 68 -12.52 3.24 10.27
N GLY A 69 -13.72 2.66 10.39
CA GLY A 69 -14.06 1.41 9.70
C GLY A 69 -13.93 1.50 8.18
N TYR A 70 -14.41 2.58 7.57
CA TYR A 70 -14.29 2.77 6.12
C TYR A 70 -12.88 3.22 5.70
N ALA A 71 -12.19 4.05 6.48
CA ALA A 71 -10.83 4.46 6.19
C ALA A 71 -9.86 3.27 6.20
N ASP A 72 -9.97 2.38 7.19
CA ASP A 72 -9.12 1.19 7.30
C ASP A 72 -9.41 0.16 6.20
N ALA A 73 -10.64 0.14 5.66
CA ALA A 73 -11.02 -0.73 4.55
C ALA A 73 -10.48 -0.25 3.18
N VAL A 74 -10.04 1.01 3.07
CA VAL A 74 -9.54 1.59 1.82
C VAL A 74 -8.02 1.56 1.78
N ASP A 75 -7.47 0.68 0.94
CA ASP A 75 -6.03 0.69 0.65
C ASP A 75 -5.68 1.79 -0.37
N ALA A 76 -5.06 2.86 0.13
CA ALA A 76 -4.65 4.00 -0.68
C ALA A 76 -3.75 3.62 -1.88
N ARG A 77 -2.90 2.59 -1.73
CA ARG A 77 -2.01 2.13 -2.81
C ARG A 77 -2.82 1.48 -3.92
N VAL A 78 -3.75 0.60 -3.57
CA VAL A 78 -4.59 -0.10 -4.54
C VAL A 78 -5.45 0.89 -5.34
N VAL A 79 -6.06 1.86 -4.66
CA VAL A 79 -6.86 2.90 -5.33
C VAL A 79 -6.00 3.77 -6.26
N ALA A 80 -4.78 4.13 -5.83
CA ALA A 80 -3.87 4.93 -6.65
C ALA A 80 -3.38 4.19 -7.90
N GLU A 81 -2.99 2.92 -7.77
CA GLU A 81 -2.58 2.07 -8.90
C GLU A 81 -3.72 1.93 -9.91
N MET A 82 -4.93 1.71 -9.42
CA MET A 82 -6.14 1.60 -10.25
C MET A 82 -6.43 2.88 -11.04
N LEU A 83 -6.34 4.05 -10.41
CA LEU A 83 -6.65 5.33 -11.05
C LEU A 83 -5.57 5.76 -12.07
N THR A 84 -4.32 5.34 -11.86
CA THR A 84 -3.18 5.73 -12.71
C THR A 84 -2.88 4.72 -13.82
N GLY A 85 -3.28 3.46 -13.63
CA GLY A 85 -3.04 2.34 -14.54
C GLY A 85 -3.96 2.30 -15.77
N LYS A 86 -3.84 3.24 -16.71
CA LYS A 86 -4.51 3.11 -18.03
C LYS A 86 -3.62 2.33 -18.99
N ARG A 87 -3.97 1.08 -19.29
CA ARG A 87 -3.35 0.30 -20.39
C ARG A 87 -3.85 0.83 -21.73
N SER A 88 -2.94 1.27 -22.59
CA SER A 88 -3.31 1.75 -23.93
C SER A 88 -3.39 0.57 -24.90
N TRP A 89 -4.59 0.30 -25.41
CA TRP A 89 -4.87 -0.85 -26.28
C TRP A 89 -4.02 -0.86 -27.57
N ILE A 90 -3.71 0.32 -28.13
CA ILE A 90 -2.89 0.48 -29.34
C ILE A 90 -1.48 -0.12 -29.13
N TRP A 91 -0.90 0.10 -27.94
CA TRP A 91 0.42 -0.44 -27.62
C TRP A 91 0.38 -1.95 -27.38
N GLY A 92 -0.71 -2.46 -26.80
CA GLY A 92 -0.96 -3.89 -26.75
C GLY A 92 -1.04 -4.50 -28.15
N ALA A 93 -1.65 -3.82 -29.12
CA ALA A 93 -1.69 -4.27 -30.51
C ALA A 93 -0.29 -4.28 -31.15
N PHE A 94 0.56 -3.28 -30.89
CA PHE A 94 1.95 -3.29 -31.37
C PHE A 94 2.79 -4.43 -30.81
N GLU A 95 2.59 -4.79 -29.55
CA GLU A 95 3.26 -5.93 -28.91
C GLU A 95 2.86 -7.26 -29.55
N VAL A 96 1.56 -7.46 -29.78
CA VAL A 96 1.05 -8.63 -30.51
C VAL A 96 1.56 -8.65 -31.95
N ALA A 97 1.52 -7.51 -32.64
CA ALA A 97 2.00 -7.39 -34.02
C ALA A 97 3.48 -7.76 -34.13
N ARG A 98 4.33 -7.29 -33.21
CA ARG A 98 5.75 -7.68 -33.11
C ARG A 98 5.91 -9.19 -32.95
N ASN A 99 5.13 -9.79 -32.05
CA ASN A 99 5.20 -11.23 -31.76
C ASN A 99 4.81 -12.09 -32.97
N VAL A 100 3.89 -11.61 -33.81
CA VAL A 100 3.53 -12.29 -35.06
C VAL A 100 4.57 -12.01 -36.15
N LEU A 101 5.03 -10.76 -36.26
CA LEU A 101 5.95 -10.32 -37.30
C LEU A 101 7.34 -10.96 -37.19
N VAL A 102 7.72 -11.49 -36.03
CA VAL A 102 8.97 -12.27 -35.85
C VAL A 102 9.05 -13.47 -36.80
N PHE A 103 7.91 -14.01 -37.24
CA PHE A 103 7.82 -15.11 -38.19
C PHE A 103 7.80 -14.65 -39.65
N ALA A 104 7.68 -13.36 -39.91
CA ALA A 104 7.60 -12.85 -41.29
C ALA A 104 8.88 -13.09 -42.11
N PRO A 105 10.10 -12.86 -41.60
CA PRO A 105 11.32 -13.11 -42.38
C PRO A 105 11.43 -14.56 -42.83
N ILE A 106 11.27 -15.51 -41.90
CA ILE A 106 11.33 -16.94 -42.23
C ILE A 106 10.26 -17.33 -43.26
N MET A 107 9.04 -16.80 -43.13
CA MET A 107 7.96 -17.04 -44.08
C MET A 107 8.31 -16.51 -45.49
N VAL A 108 8.90 -15.32 -45.59
CA VAL A 108 9.33 -14.72 -46.85
C VAL A 108 10.44 -15.55 -47.48
N THR A 109 11.47 -15.96 -46.72
CA THR A 109 12.55 -16.81 -47.24
C THR A 109 12.02 -18.12 -47.80
N TRP A 110 11.15 -18.82 -47.05
CA TRP A 110 10.60 -20.12 -47.49
C TRP A 110 9.68 -19.98 -48.70
N PHE A 111 8.86 -18.93 -48.74
CA PHE A 111 8.01 -18.64 -49.88
C PHE A 111 8.83 -18.33 -51.14
N GLY A 112 9.87 -17.49 -50.99
CA GLY A 112 10.81 -17.18 -52.07
C GLY A 112 11.51 -18.43 -52.60
N LEU A 113 11.99 -19.29 -51.70
CA LEU A 113 12.64 -20.55 -52.05
C LEU A 113 11.68 -21.49 -52.79
N SER A 114 10.43 -21.65 -52.32
CA SER A 114 9.42 -22.48 -52.99
C SER A 114 9.22 -22.03 -54.45
N ARG A 115 9.02 -20.72 -54.67
CA ARG A 115 8.84 -20.17 -56.02
C ARG A 115 10.08 -20.31 -56.89
N ALA A 116 11.27 -20.17 -56.30
CA ALA A 116 12.53 -20.36 -56.99
C ALA A 116 12.75 -21.82 -57.40
N THR A 117 12.38 -22.78 -56.55
CA THR A 117 12.43 -24.22 -56.87
C THR A 117 11.48 -24.58 -58.01
N ASP A 118 10.24 -24.07 -57.99
CA ASP A 118 9.28 -24.28 -59.07
C ASP A 118 9.83 -23.76 -60.41
N ALA A 119 10.33 -22.53 -60.44
CA ALA A 119 10.89 -21.93 -61.65
C ALA A 119 12.16 -22.65 -62.14
N TYR A 120 13.00 -23.11 -61.23
CA TYR A 120 14.19 -23.89 -61.57
C TYR A 120 13.82 -25.21 -62.26
N SER A 121 12.78 -25.91 -61.79
CA SER A 121 12.32 -27.16 -62.42
C SER A 121 11.81 -26.94 -63.85
N ILE A 122 11.08 -25.85 -64.07
CA ILE A 122 10.57 -25.46 -65.39
C ILE A 122 11.73 -25.10 -66.32
N LEU A 123 12.69 -24.31 -65.82
CA LEU A 123 13.86 -23.89 -66.58
C LEU A 123 14.71 -25.09 -67.03
N LEU A 124 14.97 -26.05 -66.15
CA LEU A 124 15.75 -27.24 -66.49
C LEU A 124 15.04 -28.18 -67.46
N THR A 125 13.71 -28.23 -67.44
CA THR A 125 12.94 -28.99 -68.42
C THR A 125 13.11 -28.41 -69.82
N ALA A 126 13.16 -27.08 -69.93
CA ALA A 126 13.39 -26.39 -71.20
C ALA A 126 14.86 -26.35 -71.63
N LYS A 127 15.79 -26.23 -70.67
CA LYS A 127 17.23 -26.02 -70.88
C LYS A 127 18.06 -26.88 -69.91
N PRO A 128 18.21 -28.18 -70.19
CA PRO A 128 18.94 -29.10 -69.31
C PRO A 128 20.41 -28.70 -69.08
N GLU A 129 21.03 -28.00 -70.03
CA GLU A 129 22.42 -27.53 -69.96
C GLU A 129 22.67 -26.53 -68.83
N LEU A 130 21.62 -25.85 -68.35
CA LEU A 130 21.74 -24.90 -67.24
C LEU A 130 21.89 -25.58 -65.88
N ALA A 131 21.72 -26.90 -65.78
CA ALA A 131 21.92 -27.66 -64.55
C ALA A 131 23.38 -27.59 -64.03
N ALA A 132 24.34 -27.28 -64.89
CA ALA A 132 25.74 -27.07 -64.50
C ALA A 132 25.96 -25.72 -63.77
N LYS A 133 25.02 -24.77 -63.86
CA LYS A 133 25.12 -23.48 -63.17
C LYS A 133 24.61 -23.61 -61.73
N PRO A 134 25.23 -22.92 -60.75
CA PRO A 134 24.73 -22.91 -59.37
C PRO A 134 23.31 -22.33 -59.27
N PHE A 135 22.46 -22.96 -58.46
CA PHE A 135 21.07 -22.54 -58.24
C PHE A 135 20.94 -21.08 -57.82
N LEU A 136 21.74 -20.63 -56.84
CA LEU A 136 21.68 -19.25 -56.35
C LEU A 136 22.02 -18.22 -57.43
N LEU A 137 22.94 -18.55 -58.33
CA LEU A 137 23.30 -17.68 -59.45
C LEU A 137 22.12 -17.55 -60.44
N LEU A 138 21.45 -18.65 -60.73
CA LEU A 138 20.25 -18.66 -61.58
C LEU A 138 19.07 -17.92 -60.92
N TRP A 139 18.93 -18.05 -59.60
CA TRP A 139 17.90 -17.34 -58.83
C TRP A 139 18.16 -15.84 -58.77
N GLU A 140 19.42 -15.41 -58.58
CA GLU A 140 19.78 -13.99 -58.66
C GLU A 140 19.47 -13.39 -60.03
N GLN A 141 19.66 -14.18 -61.10
CA GLN A 141 19.28 -13.82 -62.47
C GLN A 141 17.77 -13.97 -62.75
N GLY A 142 16.97 -14.40 -61.77
CA GLY A 142 15.52 -14.54 -61.89
C GLY A 142 15.06 -15.65 -62.83
N PHE A 143 15.89 -16.68 -63.05
CA PHE A 143 15.61 -17.80 -63.96
C PHE A 143 15.15 -17.36 -65.37
N GLU A 144 15.86 -16.40 -65.97
CA GLU A 144 15.51 -15.78 -67.27
C GLU A 144 14.13 -15.07 -67.27
N ALA A 145 13.83 -14.34 -66.19
CA ALA A 145 12.59 -13.59 -65.99
C ALA A 145 11.34 -14.49 -65.88
N ALA A 146 11.46 -15.62 -65.18
CA ALA A 146 10.34 -16.48 -64.87
C ALA A 146 9.22 -15.69 -64.14
N PRO A 147 7.95 -15.78 -64.60
CA PRO A 147 6.85 -15.02 -64.01
C PRO A 147 6.66 -15.33 -62.52
N GLY A 148 6.59 -14.28 -61.69
CA GLY A 148 6.30 -14.43 -60.26
C GLY A 148 7.47 -14.88 -59.38
N VAL A 149 8.70 -14.91 -59.93
CA VAL A 149 9.94 -15.10 -59.15
C VAL A 149 10.59 -13.76 -58.86
N VAL A 150 10.89 -13.53 -57.59
CA VAL A 150 11.74 -12.42 -57.14
C VAL A 150 13.19 -12.90 -57.08
N THR A 151 14.14 -12.01 -57.36
CA THR A 151 15.57 -12.34 -57.29
C THR A 151 15.98 -12.64 -55.85
N PHE A 152 17.05 -13.43 -55.69
CA PHE A 152 17.60 -13.76 -54.38
C PHE A 152 17.94 -12.48 -53.58
N SER A 153 18.61 -11.51 -54.18
CA SER A 153 18.93 -10.21 -53.57
C SER A 153 17.68 -9.47 -53.09
N THR A 154 16.58 -9.51 -53.85
CA THR A 154 15.32 -8.87 -53.44
C THR A 154 14.75 -9.54 -52.19
N VAL A 155 14.73 -10.88 -52.14
CA VAL A 155 14.29 -11.62 -50.93
C VAL A 155 15.18 -11.28 -49.74
N ALA A 156 16.50 -11.27 -49.93
CA ALA A 156 17.46 -10.94 -48.88
C ALA A 156 17.27 -9.51 -48.34
N ILE A 157 17.00 -8.53 -49.22
CA ILE A 157 16.70 -7.14 -48.81
C ILE A 157 15.39 -7.07 -48.03
N ILE A 158 14.35 -7.77 -48.46
CA ILE A 158 13.08 -7.83 -47.72
C ILE A 158 13.29 -8.42 -46.33
N ASP A 159 14.01 -9.55 -46.21
CA ASP A 159 14.28 -10.19 -44.92
C ASP A 159 15.13 -9.30 -44.01
N ALA A 160 16.19 -8.70 -44.55
CA ALA A 160 17.01 -7.74 -43.80
C ALA A 160 16.20 -6.53 -43.31
N SER A 161 15.29 -6.02 -44.16
CA SER A 161 14.41 -4.91 -43.82
C SER A 161 13.39 -5.28 -42.74
N LEU A 162 12.81 -6.48 -42.80
CA LEU A 162 11.88 -7.00 -41.79
C LEU A 162 12.58 -7.19 -40.45
N ILE A 163 13.80 -7.74 -40.44
CA ILE A 163 14.61 -7.89 -39.22
C ILE A 163 14.95 -6.50 -38.64
N ALA A 164 15.38 -5.56 -39.46
CA ALA A 164 15.66 -4.19 -39.02
C ALA A 164 14.42 -3.52 -38.42
N LEU A 165 13.26 -3.67 -39.07
CA LEU A 165 11.97 -3.19 -38.56
C LEU A 165 11.61 -3.82 -37.20
N LEU A 166 11.81 -5.13 -37.04
CA LEU A 166 11.57 -5.83 -35.78
C LEU A 166 12.47 -5.31 -34.65
N ILE A 167 13.75 -5.06 -34.93
CA ILE A 167 14.68 -4.49 -33.96
C ILE A 167 14.21 -3.09 -33.54
N LEU A 168 13.89 -2.23 -34.51
CA LEU A 168 13.39 -0.88 -34.24
C LEU A 168 12.09 -0.91 -33.42
N LEU A 169 11.13 -1.75 -33.80
CA LEU A 169 9.86 -1.91 -33.09
C LEU A 169 10.09 -2.41 -31.66
N SER A 170 10.99 -3.38 -31.48
CA SER A 170 11.37 -3.90 -30.15
C SER A 170 11.95 -2.79 -29.27
N LEU A 171 12.86 -1.99 -29.82
CA LEU A 171 13.50 -0.89 -29.09
C LEU A 171 12.49 0.20 -28.70
N VAL A 172 11.61 0.59 -29.63
CA VAL A 172 10.57 1.60 -29.38
C VAL A 172 9.61 1.13 -28.29
N ILE A 173 9.14 -0.13 -28.36
CA ILE A 173 8.26 -0.70 -27.33
C ILE A 173 8.97 -0.71 -25.97
N HIS A 174 10.23 -1.14 -25.92
CA HIS A 174 10.99 -1.22 -24.67
C HIS A 174 11.23 0.14 -24.04
N ILE A 175 11.80 1.10 -24.78
CA ILE A 175 12.05 2.47 -24.26
C ILE A 175 10.74 3.10 -23.77
N ARG A 176 9.65 2.92 -24.51
CA ARG A 176 8.36 3.49 -24.15
C ARG A 176 7.77 2.84 -22.90
N ALA A 177 7.89 1.52 -22.77
CA ALA A 177 7.47 0.77 -21.59
C ALA A 177 8.24 1.27 -20.37
N ASP A 178 9.56 1.36 -20.45
CA ASP A 178 10.41 1.82 -19.34
C ASP A 178 10.05 3.25 -18.89
N VAL A 179 9.91 4.19 -19.83
CA VAL A 179 9.51 5.59 -19.49
C VAL A 179 8.10 5.63 -18.92
N ARG A 180 7.17 4.82 -19.44
CA ARG A 180 5.80 4.75 -18.93
C ARG A 180 5.76 4.15 -17.54
N ASP A 181 6.52 3.11 -17.28
CA ASP A 181 6.57 2.43 -16.00
C ASP A 181 7.10 3.37 -14.92
N VAL A 182 8.14 4.16 -15.23
CA VAL A 182 8.64 5.20 -14.32
C VAL A 182 7.56 6.26 -14.08
N ALA A 183 6.97 6.81 -15.14
CA ALA A 183 5.96 7.87 -15.00
C ALA A 183 4.71 7.39 -14.26
N THR A 184 4.20 6.20 -14.58
CA THR A 184 3.05 5.58 -13.93
C THR A 184 3.35 5.27 -12.48
N ARG A 185 4.55 4.76 -12.15
CA ARG A 185 4.96 4.54 -10.76
C ARG A 185 5.04 5.82 -9.96
N THR A 186 5.63 6.89 -10.51
CA THR A 186 5.65 8.20 -9.84
C THR A 186 4.24 8.76 -9.64
N GLN A 187 3.37 8.67 -10.66
CA GLN A 187 1.98 9.10 -10.54
C GLN A 187 1.21 8.28 -9.50
N ALA A 188 1.41 6.97 -9.45
CA ALA A 188 0.79 6.09 -8.46
C ALA A 188 1.23 6.46 -7.05
N LEU A 189 2.53 6.70 -6.82
CA LEU A 189 3.04 7.12 -5.51
C LEU A 189 2.50 8.49 -5.08
N LEU A 190 2.43 9.46 -6.00
CA LEU A 190 1.86 10.77 -5.71
C LEU A 190 0.36 10.67 -5.38
N LYS A 191 -0.39 9.87 -6.14
CA LYS A 191 -1.81 9.63 -5.88
C LYS A 191 -2.03 8.87 -4.57
N GLU A 192 -1.19 7.88 -4.27
CA GLU A 192 -1.22 7.18 -2.98
C GLU A 192 -1.01 8.16 -1.83
N SER A 193 0.00 9.04 -1.93
CA SER A 193 0.26 10.05 -0.91
C SER A 193 -0.91 11.02 -0.73
N GLN A 194 -1.57 11.43 -1.81
CA GLN A 194 -2.76 12.29 -1.75
C GLN A 194 -3.91 11.57 -1.03
N ILE A 195 -4.21 10.33 -1.41
CA ILE A 195 -5.31 9.53 -0.83
C ILE A 195 -5.02 9.24 0.65
N ARG A 196 -3.79 8.86 0.98
CA ARG A 196 -3.36 8.63 2.37
C ARG A 196 -3.47 9.90 3.21
N GLY A 197 -3.13 11.06 2.63
CA GLY A 197 -3.31 12.37 3.27
C GLY A 197 -4.79 12.66 3.56
N LEU A 198 -5.68 12.43 2.58
CA LEU A 198 -7.13 12.62 2.74
C LEU A 198 -7.72 11.70 3.83
N LEU A 199 -7.37 10.40 3.81
CA LEU A 199 -7.79 9.44 4.83
C LEU A 199 -7.24 9.78 6.22
N GLY A 200 -5.97 10.18 6.28
CA GLY A 200 -5.33 10.65 7.51
C GLY A 200 -6.01 11.89 8.08
N HIS A 201 -6.40 12.83 7.21
CA HIS A 201 -7.13 14.02 7.65
C HIS A 201 -8.54 13.68 8.16
N ALA A 202 -9.29 12.85 7.44
CA ALA A 202 -10.60 12.37 7.87
C ALA A 202 -10.57 11.66 9.23
N THR A 203 -9.62 10.75 9.44
CA THR A 203 -9.44 10.04 10.72
C THR A 203 -8.94 10.97 11.84
N SER A 204 -8.12 11.97 11.52
CA SER A 204 -7.68 12.98 12.49
C SER A 204 -8.82 13.86 12.98
N LEU A 205 -9.76 14.22 12.09
CA LEU A 205 -10.98 14.96 12.44
C LEU A 205 -11.86 14.13 13.36
N ALA A 206 -11.94 12.81 13.15
CA ALA A 206 -12.67 11.89 14.03
C ALA A 206 -12.00 11.68 15.40
N THR A 207 -10.66 11.72 15.46
CA THR A 207 -9.89 11.49 16.70
C THR A 207 -9.81 12.75 17.56
N SER A 208 -9.77 13.93 16.93
CA SER A 208 -9.73 15.23 17.63
C SER A 208 -11.08 15.60 18.28
N GLU A 209 -12.10 14.75 18.14
CA GLU A 209 -13.40 14.84 18.82
C GLU A 209 -13.43 14.14 20.19
N LEU A 210 -12.28 14.02 20.88
CA LEU A 210 -12.34 13.89 22.35
C LEU A 210 -12.89 15.23 22.88
N PRO A 211 -14.05 15.26 23.56
CA PRO A 211 -14.45 16.46 24.28
C PRO A 211 -13.34 16.77 25.29
N ASP A 212 -12.83 18.00 25.34
CA ASP A 212 -11.87 18.43 26.37
C ASP A 212 -12.34 18.00 27.77
N THR A 213 -13.65 17.93 27.97
CA THR A 213 -14.31 17.48 29.21
C THR A 213 -14.12 16.00 29.54
N GLU A 214 -14.01 15.13 28.54
CA GLU A 214 -13.85 13.68 28.73
C GLU A 214 -12.37 13.31 28.86
N ALA A 215 -11.50 14.01 28.13
CA ALA A 215 -10.06 13.94 28.33
C ALA A 215 -9.64 14.43 29.73
N ASP A 216 -10.18 15.56 30.19
CA ASP A 216 -9.97 16.07 31.56
C ASP A 216 -10.52 15.09 32.60
N ALA A 217 -11.70 14.51 32.39
CA ALA A 217 -12.27 13.51 33.30
C ALA A 217 -11.43 12.23 33.41
N ILE A 218 -10.84 11.78 32.31
CA ILE A 218 -9.94 10.62 32.29
C ILE A 218 -8.63 10.95 33.01
N LEU A 219 -8.05 12.14 32.79
CA LEU A 219 -6.84 12.60 33.48
C LEU A 219 -7.06 12.75 34.99
N ASP A 220 -8.19 13.31 35.40
CA ASP A 220 -8.58 13.41 36.81
C ASP A 220 -8.79 12.03 37.45
N ALA A 221 -9.41 11.09 36.73
CA ALA A 221 -9.56 9.71 37.20
C ALA A 221 -8.22 8.99 37.36
N MET A 222 -7.28 9.19 36.44
CA MET A 222 -5.92 8.64 36.53
C MET A 222 -5.14 9.23 37.71
N ALA A 223 -5.20 10.55 37.91
CA ALA A 223 -4.56 11.23 39.04
C ALA A 223 -5.17 10.78 40.39
N ALA A 224 -6.47 10.52 40.43
CA ALA A 224 -7.14 9.98 41.62
C ALA A 224 -6.71 8.54 41.94
N GLU A 225 -6.53 7.70 40.92
CA GLU A 225 -6.08 6.31 41.11
C GLU A 225 -4.61 6.24 41.54
N GLU A 226 -3.74 7.09 40.98
CA GLU A 226 -2.35 7.22 41.41
C GLU A 226 -2.25 7.57 42.90
N ARG A 227 -3.04 8.54 43.38
CA ARG A 227 -3.10 8.89 44.81
C ARG A 227 -3.53 7.71 45.68
N ARG A 228 -4.54 6.93 45.25
CA ARG A 228 -4.96 5.72 45.99
C ARG A 228 -3.86 4.65 46.04
N ILE A 229 -3.09 4.50 44.96
CA ILE A 229 -1.97 3.55 44.92
C ILE A 229 -0.89 3.99 45.92
N TYR A 230 -0.56 5.28 45.96
CA TYR A 230 0.38 5.83 46.94
C TYR A 230 -0.10 5.68 48.39
N GLU A 231 -1.36 5.97 48.68
CA GLU A 231 -1.94 5.77 50.02
C GLU A 231 -1.85 4.31 50.46
N ARG A 232 -2.25 3.37 49.59
CA ARG A 232 -2.14 1.93 49.88
C ARG A 232 -0.68 1.47 50.04
N ALA A 233 0.25 2.05 49.30
CA ALA A 233 1.67 1.75 49.44
C ALA A 233 2.20 2.22 50.80
N MET A 234 1.84 3.44 51.22
CA MET A 234 2.20 4.00 52.53
C MET A 234 1.60 3.19 53.69
N GLU A 235 0.32 2.79 53.60
CA GLU A 235 -0.31 1.92 54.60
C GLU A 235 0.41 0.58 54.72
N ARG A 236 0.81 0.00 53.58
CA ARG A 236 1.55 -1.27 53.56
C ARG A 236 2.95 -1.14 54.14
N GLU A 237 3.63 -0.02 53.91
CA GLU A 237 4.93 0.29 54.53
C GLU A 237 4.81 0.42 56.05
N GLN A 238 3.78 1.14 56.54
CA GLN A 238 3.50 1.25 57.97
C GLN A 238 3.22 -0.12 58.62
N GLN A 239 2.42 -0.97 57.97
CA GLN A 239 2.14 -2.33 58.47
C GLN A 239 3.41 -3.21 58.53
N LEU A 240 4.34 -3.03 57.59
CA LEU A 240 5.62 -3.73 57.60
C LEU A 240 6.50 -3.28 58.78
N PHE A 241 6.54 -1.97 59.05
CA PHE A 241 7.24 -1.43 60.23
C PHE A 241 6.65 -1.95 61.54
N ASP A 242 5.32 -1.99 61.66
CA ASP A 242 4.65 -2.51 62.85
C ASP A 242 4.91 -4.03 63.03
N MET A 243 4.95 -4.80 61.93
CA MET A 243 5.35 -6.21 61.95
C MET A 243 6.81 -6.40 62.38
N GLU A 244 7.73 -5.56 61.90
CA GLU A 244 9.14 -5.62 62.28
C GLU A 244 9.32 -5.32 63.78
N ALA A 245 8.63 -4.32 64.31
CA ALA A 245 8.61 -4.01 65.72
C ALA A 245 8.10 -5.19 66.57
N ALA A 246 6.96 -5.78 66.18
CA ALA A 246 6.39 -6.94 66.88
C ALA A 246 7.34 -8.16 66.86
N VAL A 247 8.03 -8.40 65.75
CA VAL A 247 9.05 -9.48 65.64
C VAL A 247 10.25 -9.19 66.54
N SER A 248 10.67 -7.93 66.67
CA SER A 248 11.75 -7.54 67.57
C SER A 248 11.38 -7.79 69.03
N GLU A 249 10.18 -7.39 69.46
CA GLU A 249 9.68 -7.63 70.82
C GLU A 249 9.60 -9.13 71.15
N LEU A 250 9.11 -9.94 70.20
CA LEU A 250 9.06 -11.40 70.33
C LEU A 250 10.46 -12.02 70.52
N ARG A 251 11.47 -11.53 69.77
CA ARG A 251 12.87 -11.98 69.92
C ARG A 251 13.44 -11.62 71.29
N ASP A 252 13.16 -10.43 71.80
CA ASP A 252 13.66 -10.00 73.11
C ASP A 252 12.96 -10.72 74.27
N ALA A 253 11.65 -10.99 74.16
CA ALA A 253 10.94 -11.84 75.11
C ALA A 253 11.52 -13.27 75.13
N ALA A 254 11.81 -13.85 73.96
CA ALA A 254 12.42 -15.17 73.85
C ALA A 254 13.84 -15.22 74.47
N ARG A 255 14.66 -14.18 74.27
CA ARG A 255 15.98 -14.07 74.92
C ARG A 255 15.87 -13.98 76.43
N THR A 256 14.90 -13.22 76.93
CA THR A 256 14.62 -13.08 78.37
C THR A 256 14.17 -14.41 78.99
N LEU A 257 13.31 -15.16 78.30
CA LEU A 257 12.90 -16.50 78.73
C LEU A 257 14.07 -17.49 78.72
N ALA A 258 14.91 -17.47 77.68
CA ALA A 258 16.09 -18.32 77.59
C ALA A 258 17.11 -18.03 78.71
N SER A 259 17.33 -16.75 79.03
CA SER A 259 18.24 -16.37 80.12
C SER A 259 17.69 -16.74 81.49
N ALA A 260 16.38 -16.57 81.73
CA ALA A 260 15.73 -17.02 82.95
C ALA A 260 15.82 -18.55 83.13
N ALA A 261 15.59 -19.32 82.07
CA ALA A 261 15.73 -20.78 82.09
C ALA A 261 17.18 -21.21 82.41
N ALA A 262 18.18 -20.54 81.83
CA ALA A 262 19.58 -20.81 82.12
C ALA A 262 19.97 -20.49 83.57
N GLN A 263 19.45 -19.40 84.15
CA GLN A 263 19.67 -19.06 85.56
C GLN A 263 19.02 -20.07 86.52
N MET A 264 17.85 -20.60 86.17
CA MET A 264 17.21 -21.67 86.94
C MET A 264 18.04 -22.95 86.91
N ALA A 265 18.56 -23.35 85.74
CA ALA A 265 19.43 -24.52 85.62
C ALA A 265 20.73 -24.39 86.46
N GLN A 266 21.38 -23.22 86.44
CA GLN A 266 22.58 -22.96 87.24
C GLN A 266 22.30 -22.98 88.75
N ARG A 267 21.11 -22.53 89.18
CA ARG A 267 20.69 -22.60 90.59
C ARG A 267 20.47 -24.03 91.08
N ASP A 268 20.03 -24.92 90.20
CA ASP A 268 19.82 -26.33 90.53
C ASP A 268 21.14 -27.13 90.54
N GLU A 269 22.11 -26.78 89.70
CA GLU A 269 23.47 -27.35 89.76
C GLU A 269 24.24 -26.92 91.02
N ALA A 270 24.09 -25.68 91.48
CA ALA A 270 24.75 -25.19 92.70
C ALA A 270 24.21 -25.79 94.01
N LYS A 271 23.12 -26.57 93.95
CA LYS A 271 22.50 -27.25 95.11
C LYS A 271 22.83 -28.75 95.19
N ARG A 272 23.61 -29.29 94.25
CA ARG A 272 24.17 -30.65 94.31
C ARG A 272 25.61 -30.61 94.77
#